data_AF-A0A7T8H151-F1
#
_entry.id   AF-A0A7T8H151-F1
#
_cell.length_a   1.000
_cell.length_b   1.000
_cell.length_c   1.000
_cell.angle_alpha   90.00
_cell.angle_beta   90.00
_cell.angle_gamma   90.00
#
_symmetry.space_group_name_H-M   'P 1'
#
loop_
_entity.id
_entity.type
_entity.pdbx_description
1 polymer ?
#
loop_
_entity_poly.entity_id
_entity_poly.type
_entity_poly.pdbx_seq_one_letter_code
_entity_poly.pdbx_strand_id
1 'polypeptide(L)'
;SSLLWQADPRPEDSDQFYNFTEFAIRLNENRPHESYLHTDCRQRPDIRALENGLLDLAASEKERLENKQREYRKPYKGEKESDWWTPKWFTPIKNEFTKEDDWKYVGGFWEEPKTSIPKSDSLKIPDIF
;
A
#
# COMPACT_ATOMS: atom_id res chain seq x y z
N SER A 1 36.78 14.00 12.97
CA SER A 1 35.35 13.61 12.86
C SER A 1 35.28 12.35 12.03
N SER A 2 34.36 11.43 12.34
CA SER A 2 34.15 10.19 11.57
C SER A 2 32.83 10.27 10.83
N LEU A 3 32.82 9.86 9.55
CA LEU A 3 31.60 9.77 8.76
C LEU A 3 30.68 8.69 9.36
N LEU A 4 29.44 9.04 9.71
CA LEU A 4 28.46 8.10 10.27
C LEU A 4 27.50 7.57 9.20
N TRP A 5 27.12 8.42 8.25
CA TRP A 5 26.21 8.08 7.16
C TRP A 5 26.38 9.08 6.02
N GLN A 6 26.20 8.60 4.80
CA GLN A 6 26.15 9.40 3.57
C GLN A 6 25.04 8.83 2.69
N ALA A 7 24.29 9.72 2.02
CA ALA A 7 23.30 9.31 1.04
C ALA A 7 23.96 8.80 -0.23
N ASP A 8 23.37 7.77 -0.84
CA ASP A 8 23.73 7.38 -2.20
C ASP A 8 23.38 8.51 -3.18
N PRO A 9 24.23 8.75 -4.20
CA PRO A 9 23.89 9.69 -5.26
C PRO A 9 22.64 9.22 -6.01
N ARG A 10 21.84 10.18 -6.47
CA ARG A 10 20.67 9.85 -7.31
C ARG A 10 21.11 9.43 -8.71
N PRO A 11 20.29 8.62 -9.42
CA PRO A 11 20.47 8.38 -10.85
C PRO A 11 20.58 9.68 -11.65
N GLU A 12 21.33 9.66 -12.75
CA GLU A 12 21.59 10.87 -13.55
C GLU A 12 20.30 11.49 -14.13
N ASP A 13 19.31 10.67 -14.44
CA ASP A 13 18.01 11.03 -15.02
C ASP A 13 16.89 11.22 -13.97
N SER A 14 17.25 11.24 -12.69
CA SER A 14 16.32 11.40 -11.57
C SER A 14 15.37 12.61 -11.76
N ASP A 15 15.84 13.71 -12.31
CA ASP A 15 15.05 14.92 -12.55
C ASP A 15 13.86 14.71 -13.49
N GLN A 16 13.97 13.76 -14.42
CA GLN A 16 12.89 13.35 -15.33
C GLN A 16 11.91 12.37 -14.67
N PHE A 17 12.32 11.68 -13.61
CA PHE A 17 11.54 10.65 -12.92
C PHE A 17 11.25 11.03 -11.47
N TYR A 18 10.59 12.17 -11.28
CA TYR A 18 10.10 12.66 -9.99
C TYR A 18 11.17 12.84 -8.90
N ASN A 19 12.43 13.02 -9.30
CA ASN A 19 13.58 13.11 -8.42
C ASN A 19 13.81 11.88 -7.53
N PHE A 20 13.44 10.70 -8.02
CA PHE A 20 13.54 9.46 -7.26
C PHE A 20 14.98 8.99 -7.04
N THR A 21 15.19 8.37 -5.89
CA THR A 21 16.39 7.56 -5.62
C THR A 21 16.24 6.18 -6.26
N GLU A 22 17.35 5.49 -6.45
CA GLU A 22 17.33 4.07 -6.89
C GLU A 22 16.45 3.20 -5.98
N PHE A 23 16.47 3.46 -4.67
CA PHE A 23 15.60 2.78 -3.71
C PHE A 23 14.11 3.02 -4.02
N ALA A 24 13.72 4.27 -4.29
CA ALA A 24 12.33 4.63 -4.57
C ALA A 24 11.83 4.01 -5.89
N ILE A 25 12.68 3.98 -6.93
CA ILE A 25 12.37 3.36 -8.23
C ILE A 25 11.98 1.88 -8.04
N ARG A 26 12.71 1.16 -7.18
CA ARG A 26 12.48 -0.28 -6.95
C ARG A 26 11.22 -0.60 -6.14
N LEU A 27 10.61 0.38 -5.44
CA LEU A 27 9.46 0.12 -4.57
C LEU A 27 8.25 -0.45 -5.33
N ASN A 28 8.02 0.03 -6.56
CA ASN A 28 6.85 -0.32 -7.37
C ASN A 28 7.14 -1.34 -8.50
N GLU A 29 8.35 -1.91 -8.53
CA GLU A 29 8.71 -2.96 -9.49
C GLU A 29 7.85 -4.20 -9.26
N ASN A 30 7.12 -4.63 -10.30
CA ASN A 30 6.31 -5.86 -10.25
C ASN A 30 7.14 -7.02 -10.78
N ARG A 31 7.56 -7.92 -9.88
CA ARG A 31 8.45 -9.03 -10.22
C ARG A 31 7.62 -10.27 -10.59
N PRO A 32 7.83 -10.88 -11.78
CA PRO A 32 6.99 -11.99 -12.27
C PRO A 32 6.92 -13.23 -11.35
N HIS A 33 7.89 -13.40 -10.45
CA HIS A 33 7.98 -14.54 -9.54
C HIS A 33 7.41 -14.25 -8.14
N GLU A 34 6.96 -13.03 -7.90
CA GLU A 34 6.40 -12.62 -6.61
C GLU A 34 4.88 -12.70 -6.64
N SER A 35 4.33 -13.36 -5.62
CA SER A 35 2.90 -13.32 -5.34
C SER A 35 2.62 -12.16 -4.39
N TYR A 36 1.72 -11.27 -4.79
CA TYR A 36 1.26 -10.15 -3.98
C TYR A 36 -0.22 -10.36 -3.60
N LEU A 37 -0.61 -9.87 -2.43
CA LEU A 37 -2.03 -9.79 -2.08
C LEU A 37 -2.72 -8.76 -2.98
N HIS A 38 -4.03 -8.94 -3.20
CA HIS A 38 -4.89 -8.01 -3.96
C HIS A 38 -4.92 -6.58 -3.40
N THR A 39 -4.35 -6.34 -2.22
CA THR A 39 -4.26 -5.03 -1.58
C THR A 39 -2.86 -4.41 -1.68
N ASP A 40 -1.88 -5.10 -2.28
CA ASP A 40 -0.52 -4.56 -2.46
C ASP A 40 -0.53 -3.39 -3.45
N CYS A 41 0.18 -2.31 -3.12
CA CYS A 41 0.15 -1.10 -3.94
C CYS A 41 0.74 -1.30 -5.35
N ARG A 42 1.60 -2.31 -5.58
CA ARG A 42 2.12 -2.63 -6.92
C ARG A 42 1.02 -3.03 -7.91
N GLN A 43 -0.11 -3.47 -7.39
CA GLN A 43 -1.29 -3.87 -8.15
C GLN A 43 -2.28 -2.72 -8.36
N ARG A 44 -2.01 -1.50 -7.84
CA ARG A 44 -2.87 -0.34 -8.09
C ARG A 44 -2.85 0.06 -9.58
N PRO A 45 -4.00 0.01 -10.27
CA PRO A 45 -4.05 0.24 -11.71
C PRO A 45 -3.74 1.69 -12.09
N ASP A 46 -4.13 2.66 -11.26
CA ASP A 46 -3.88 4.09 -11.49
C ASP A 46 -2.40 4.45 -11.36
N ILE A 47 -1.71 3.93 -10.34
CA ILE A 47 -0.26 4.10 -10.15
C ILE A 47 0.51 3.43 -11.30
N ARG A 48 0.11 2.21 -11.70
CA ARG A 48 0.77 1.50 -12.81
C ARG A 48 0.57 2.23 -14.15
N ALA A 49 -0.63 2.75 -14.40
CA ALA A 49 -0.89 3.54 -15.60
C ALA A 49 -0.04 4.81 -15.63
N LEU A 50 0.08 5.51 -14.49
CA LEU A 50 0.91 6.71 -14.36
C LEU A 50 2.39 6.40 -14.61
N GLU A 51 2.92 5.34 -14.01
CA GLU A 51 4.31 4.90 -14.20
C GLU A 51 4.62 4.58 -15.67
N ASN A 52 3.65 4.00 -16.40
CA ASN A 52 3.76 3.72 -17.83
C ASN A 52 3.50 4.93 -18.74
N GLY A 53 3.29 6.13 -18.18
CA GLY A 53 3.01 7.36 -18.93
C GLY A 53 1.58 7.46 -19.50
N LEU A 54 0.66 6.57 -19.10
CA LEU A 54 -0.73 6.54 -19.55
C LEU A 54 -1.60 7.47 -18.68
N LEU A 55 -1.43 8.79 -18.86
CA LEU A 55 -2.02 9.82 -17.98
C LEU A 55 -3.55 9.77 -17.91
N ASP A 56 -4.24 9.64 -19.05
CA ASP A 56 -5.71 9.61 -19.08
C ASP A 56 -6.27 8.38 -18.36
N LEU A 57 -5.64 7.21 -18.57
CA LEU A 57 -6.00 5.97 -17.89
C LEU A 57 -5.74 6.07 -16.38
N ALA A 58 -4.61 6.66 -15.99
CA ALA A 58 -4.29 6.87 -14.58
C ALA A 58 -5.35 7.75 -13.90
N ALA A 59 -5.78 8.83 -14.56
CA ALA A 59 -6.82 9.70 -14.04
C ALA A 59 -8.17 8.98 -13.89
N SER A 60 -8.60 8.23 -14.90
CA SER A 60 -9.87 7.49 -14.85
C SER A 60 -9.87 6.38 -13.79
N GLU A 61 -8.77 5.64 -13.67
CA GLU A 61 -8.63 4.59 -12.66
C GLU A 61 -8.57 5.18 -11.25
N LYS A 62 -7.89 6.33 -11.06
CA LYS A 62 -7.87 7.04 -9.79
C LYS A 62 -9.29 7.43 -9.36
N GLU A 63 -10.06 8.04 -10.26
CA GLU A 63 -11.45 8.41 -9.98
C GLU A 63 -12.30 7.19 -9.61
N ARG A 64 -12.16 6.09 -10.36
CA ARG A 64 -12.88 4.83 -10.11
C ARG A 64 -12.58 4.28 -8.71
N LEU A 65 -11.31 4.23 -8.31
CA LEU A 65 -10.87 3.75 -7.01
C LEU A 65 -11.37 4.64 -5.85
N GLU A 66 -11.22 5.96 -5.98
CA GLU A 66 -11.66 6.91 -4.96
C GLU A 66 -13.19 6.89 -4.79
N ASN A 67 -13.94 6.78 -5.90
CA ASN A 67 -15.40 6.66 -5.85
C ASN A 67 -15.84 5.31 -5.23
N LYS A 68 -15.18 4.20 -5.57
CA LYS A 68 -15.43 2.89 -4.93
C LYS A 68 -15.21 2.96 -3.41
N GLN A 69 -14.11 3.58 -2.97
CA GLN A 69 -13.86 3.78 -1.55
C GLN A 69 -14.91 4.70 -0.89
N ARG A 70 -15.30 5.78 -1.55
CA ARG A 70 -16.30 6.72 -1.05
C ARG A 70 -17.67 6.08 -0.87
N GLU A 71 -18.14 5.30 -1.85
CA GLU A 71 -19.42 4.61 -1.76
C GLU A 71 -19.38 3.49 -0.70
N TYR A 72 -18.25 2.80 -0.51
CA TYR A 72 -18.09 1.84 0.58
C TYR A 72 -18.20 2.49 1.97
N ARG A 73 -17.65 3.70 2.14
CA ARG A 73 -17.70 4.43 3.43
C ARG A 73 -19.05 5.11 3.71
N LYS A 74 -19.88 5.31 2.69
CA LYS A 74 -21.13 6.11 2.77
C LYS A 74 -22.18 5.59 3.77
N PRO A 75 -22.43 4.28 3.91
CA PRO A 75 -23.40 3.76 4.87
C PRO A 75 -23.00 4.02 6.33
N TYR A 76 -21.70 4.13 6.60
CA TYR A 76 -21.14 4.29 7.94
C TYR A 76 -20.93 5.76 8.33
N LYS A 77 -21.50 6.69 7.55
CA LYS A 77 -21.34 8.12 7.79
C LYS A 77 -21.99 8.51 9.11
N GLY A 78 -21.17 8.91 10.08
CA GLY A 78 -21.61 9.29 11.43
C GLY A 78 -21.29 8.24 12.50
N GLU A 79 -20.81 7.06 12.10
CA GLU A 79 -20.28 6.04 13.02
C GLU A 79 -18.77 6.26 13.25
N LYS A 80 -18.26 5.83 14.40
CA LYS A 80 -16.81 5.83 14.64
C LYS A 80 -16.18 4.75 13.76
N GLU A 81 -15.08 5.08 13.07
CA GLU A 81 -14.41 4.15 12.15
C GLU A 81 -14.03 2.82 12.81
N SER A 82 -13.63 2.85 14.07
CA SER A 82 -13.33 1.66 14.88
C SER A 82 -14.49 0.68 15.04
N ASP A 83 -15.73 1.15 14.90
CA ASP A 83 -16.93 0.36 15.16
C ASP A 83 -17.33 -0.48 13.93
N TRP A 84 -16.93 -0.06 12.73
CA TRP A 84 -17.29 -0.72 11.47
C TRP A 84 -16.09 -1.15 10.61
N TRP A 85 -14.88 -0.67 10.90
CA TRP A 85 -13.68 -1.05 10.16
C TRP A 85 -12.41 -1.09 11.04
N THR A 86 -11.60 -2.11 10.80
CA THR A 86 -10.27 -2.25 11.39
C THR A 86 -9.32 -2.88 10.36
N PRO A 87 -8.06 -2.42 10.26
CA PRO A 87 -7.09 -3.02 9.35
C PRO A 87 -6.79 -4.47 9.75
N LYS A 88 -6.57 -5.33 8.75
CA LYS A 88 -6.40 -6.78 9.00
C LYS A 88 -5.13 -7.14 9.77
N TRP A 89 -4.02 -6.47 9.47
CA TRP A 89 -2.69 -6.88 9.93
C TRP A 89 -2.17 -6.10 11.14
N PHE A 90 -2.94 -5.13 11.63
CA PHE A 90 -2.53 -4.25 12.73
C PHE A 90 -3.71 -3.99 13.67
N THR A 91 -3.42 -3.82 14.95
CA THR A 91 -4.40 -3.40 15.96
C THR A 91 -3.94 -2.11 16.65
N PRO A 92 -4.85 -1.18 16.99
CA PRO A 92 -4.48 0.00 17.75
C PRO A 92 -4.06 -0.42 19.17
N ILE A 93 -3.01 0.20 19.69
CA ILE A 93 -2.47 0.00 21.04
C ILE A 93 -2.06 1.33 21.67
N LYS A 94 -1.80 1.31 22.98
CA LYS A 94 -1.07 2.38 23.68
C LYS A 94 0.37 1.94 23.84
N ASN A 95 1.32 2.67 23.25
CA ASN A 95 2.74 2.32 23.35
C ASN A 95 3.21 2.36 24.81
N GLU A 96 3.85 1.29 25.28
CA GLU A 96 4.24 1.14 26.69
C GLU A 96 5.31 2.14 27.12
N PHE A 97 6.15 2.59 26.20
CA PHE A 97 7.28 3.49 26.47
C PHE A 97 6.89 4.96 26.29
N THR A 98 6.23 5.29 25.17
CA THR A 98 5.88 6.69 24.85
C THR A 98 4.53 7.11 25.43
N LYS A 99 3.66 6.15 25.77
CA LYS A 99 2.25 6.38 26.13
C LYS A 99 1.43 7.05 25.02
N GLU A 100 1.88 7.01 23.77
CA GLU A 100 1.16 7.50 22.60
C GLU A 100 0.35 6.39 21.92
N ASP A 101 -0.60 6.77 21.07
CA ASP A 101 -1.37 5.82 20.28
C ASP A 101 -0.49 5.25 19.18
N ASP A 102 -0.51 3.92 18.99
CA ASP A 102 0.40 3.20 18.10
C ASP A 102 -0.33 1.99 17.48
N TRP A 103 0.30 1.35 16.50
CA TRP A 103 -0.25 0.18 15.80
C TRP A 103 0.66 -1.03 15.96
N LYS A 104 0.11 -2.12 16.52
CA LYS A 104 0.85 -3.37 16.71
C LYS A 104 0.54 -4.35 15.58
N TYR A 105 1.58 -4.85 14.92
CA TYR A 105 1.45 -5.97 13.97
C TYR A 105 0.90 -7.21 14.70
N VAL A 106 -0.16 -7.82 14.15
CA VAL A 106 -0.87 -8.93 14.79
C VAL A 106 -0.39 -10.32 14.31
N GLY A 107 0.50 -10.38 13.32
CA GLY A 107 0.88 -11.64 12.68
C GLY A 107 -0.03 -12.01 11.50
N GLY A 108 0.34 -13.06 10.78
CA GLY A 108 -0.44 -13.67 9.71
C GLY A 108 -0.10 -13.17 8.30
N PHE A 109 0.53 -12.01 8.14
CA PHE A 109 0.89 -11.51 6.81
C PHE A 109 2.08 -12.26 6.20
N TRP A 110 3.12 -12.50 7.00
CA TRP A 110 4.34 -13.18 6.56
C TRP A 110 4.26 -14.70 6.70
N GLU A 111 3.42 -15.16 7.63
CA GLU A 111 3.29 -16.56 8.02
C GLU A 111 2.31 -17.33 7.12
N GLU A 112 1.36 -16.65 6.46
CA GLU A 112 0.47 -17.28 5.48
C GLU A 112 1.22 -17.58 4.17
N PRO A 113 1.19 -18.83 3.65
CA PRO A 113 1.89 -19.14 2.41
C PRO A 113 1.20 -18.43 1.24
N LYS A 114 1.95 -17.56 0.56
CA LYS A 114 1.47 -16.80 -0.61
C LYS A 114 1.08 -17.71 -1.79
N THR A 115 1.61 -18.93 -1.85
CA THR A 115 1.29 -19.96 -2.86
C THR A 115 -0.06 -20.64 -2.61
N SER A 116 -0.57 -20.54 -1.40
CA SER A 116 -1.88 -21.06 -1.01
C SER A 116 -2.92 -19.96 -0.88
N ILE A 117 -2.73 -18.76 -1.48
CA ILE A 117 -3.78 -17.73 -1.57
C ILE A 117 -4.92 -18.35 -2.38
N PRO A 118 -5.99 -18.83 -1.73
CA PRO A 118 -7.17 -19.29 -2.43
C PRO A 118 -7.80 -18.04 -3.02
N LYS A 119 -8.52 -18.18 -4.14
CA LYS A 119 -9.40 -17.15 -4.68
C LYS A 119 -10.05 -16.39 -3.51
N SER A 120 -9.76 -15.09 -3.38
CA SER A 120 -10.34 -13.99 -2.57
C SER A 120 -11.16 -14.31 -1.28
N ASP A 121 -11.95 -15.37 -1.25
CA ASP A 121 -12.95 -15.73 -0.27
C ASP A 121 -12.40 -16.30 1.05
N SER A 122 -11.25 -17.00 1.07
CA SER A 122 -10.80 -17.70 2.30
C SER A 122 -10.14 -16.76 3.33
N LEU A 123 -9.51 -15.68 2.87
CA LEU A 123 -8.81 -14.71 3.72
C LEU A 123 -9.68 -13.49 4.05
N LYS A 124 -10.90 -13.40 3.50
CA LYS A 124 -11.79 -12.23 3.61
C LYS A 124 -11.06 -10.92 3.29
N ILE A 125 -10.11 -10.95 2.36
CA ILE A 125 -9.40 -9.75 1.91
C ILE A 125 -10.26 -9.16 0.80
N PRO A 126 -10.86 -7.97 1.00
CA PRO A 126 -11.71 -7.38 0.00
C PRO A 126 -10.91 -7.02 -1.24
N ASP A 127 -11.54 -7.15 -2.40
CA ASP A 127 -11.02 -6.52 -3.61
C ASP A 127 -11.25 -5.01 -3.52
N ILE A 128 -10.17 -4.29 -3.29
CA ILE A 128 -10.18 -2.82 -3.15
C ILE A 128 -9.91 -2.10 -4.47
N PHE A 129 -9.58 -2.85 -5.54
CA PHE A 129 -9.37 -2.27 -6.86
C PHE A 129 -10.59 -2.32 -7.74
#